data_AF-A0A7V4TG46-F1
#
_entry.id   AF-A0A7V4TG46-F1
#
_cell.length_a   1.000
_cell.length_b   1.000
_cell.length_c   1.000
_cell.angle_alpha   90.00
_cell.angle_beta   90.00
_cell.angle_gamma   90.00
#
_symmetry.space_group_name_H-M   'P 1'
#
loop_
_entity.id
_entity.type
_entity.pdbx_description
1 polymer ?
#
loop_
_entity_poly.entity_id
_entity_poly.type
_entity_poly.pdbx_seq_one_letter_code
_entity_poly.pdbx_strand_id
1 'polypeptide(L)'
;MFQRAFPAPGGSGRPPGYPGSGSWPATFPGFRDGGGGGRVKEIVLYPGNWLYNAGIVGFLRVLEATRLPGLDVQSFLSSDGTVKISDFPDSLFEKENVDGVPLSLFSRCFFQESWDLLLSEEKKRGIDRERDIAKVIQGIWGVLFNVYYRGFFSADTNKIFIGTKKDPKPLLQKFDEFAIKAITPVPAPSEASCSFCGDACVTFDYKNRFSCEHSQLLGSSASTEKGMPNSFWGNNIQHGLPICDRCSFMLLCSHLALIVLADGSRIFLNAPSFQVMWYLHRLVREIYARENIASVREILGMSLIELALRLGVQFGVWTEMNIEVVSIRGKEVSFCSLPYEVTRLLLDRGIASSLSEVGEMSVLRMVLDRQFAQILQLGERLLAIALRPKGEWGKQEKQYINDNIHLERNKESGAKLMDFAARLFSLYALVQEKLGGDRGEPRGTTAGVS
;
A
#
# COMPACT_ATOMS: atom_id res chain seq x y z
N MET A 1 20.09 -17.69 17.82
CA MET A 1 20.57 -17.51 16.43
C MET A 1 19.78 -16.42 15.74
N PHE A 2 18.54 -16.68 15.28
CA PHE A 2 17.76 -15.70 14.52
C PHE A 2 17.48 -14.32 15.17
N GLN A 3 17.31 -14.23 16.49
CA GLN A 3 17.18 -12.93 17.20
C GLN A 3 18.49 -12.13 17.25
N ARG A 4 19.66 -12.79 17.14
CA ARG A 4 20.98 -12.15 17.08
C ARG A 4 21.40 -11.82 15.63
N ALA A 5 20.77 -12.47 14.65
CA ALA A 5 21.08 -12.36 13.23
C ALA A 5 20.60 -11.04 12.59
N PHE A 6 19.53 -10.42 13.12
CA PHE A 6 18.94 -9.20 12.57
C PHE A 6 18.62 -8.15 13.65
N PRO A 7 19.63 -7.56 14.32
CA PRO A 7 19.39 -6.43 15.24
C PRO A 7 18.97 -5.18 14.46
N ALA A 8 18.03 -4.40 15.02
CA ALA A 8 17.54 -3.17 14.40
C ALA A 8 18.69 -2.16 14.18
N PRO A 9 18.73 -1.45 13.03
CA PRO A 9 19.73 -0.41 12.80
C PRO A 9 19.55 0.73 13.81
N GLY A 10 20.60 0.98 14.59
CA GLY A 10 20.63 1.92 15.72
C GLY A 10 20.25 3.35 15.34
N GLY A 11 19.46 3.99 16.20
CA GLY A 11 19.03 5.38 16.07
C GLY A 11 19.86 6.33 16.92
N SER A 12 20.34 7.40 16.30
CA SER A 12 20.76 8.67 16.91
C SER A 12 20.85 9.68 15.77
N GLY A 13 20.29 10.89 15.74
CA GLY A 13 19.40 11.65 16.61
C GLY A 13 19.18 13.02 15.94
N ARG A 14 18.02 13.64 16.19
CA ARG A 14 17.58 15.02 15.87
C ARG A 14 17.56 15.50 14.39
N PRO A 15 16.52 16.27 14.00
CA PRO A 15 16.41 16.83 12.64
C PRO A 15 17.19 18.15 12.52
N PRO A 16 17.92 18.41 11.43
CA PRO A 16 18.29 19.77 11.07
C PRO A 16 17.21 20.40 10.19
N GLY A 17 16.96 21.69 10.43
CA GLY A 17 15.93 22.49 9.79
C GLY A 17 16.21 22.81 8.32
N TYR A 18 15.12 23.16 7.63
CA TYR A 18 15.10 23.70 6.27
C TYR A 18 15.79 25.07 6.20
N PRO A 19 16.58 25.30 5.14
CA PRO A 19 16.47 26.50 4.32
C PRO A 19 16.12 26.07 2.89
N GLY A 20 15.21 26.72 2.18
CA GLY A 20 15.34 28.11 1.75
C GLY A 20 15.43 28.09 0.22
N SER A 21 14.41 28.64 -0.43
CA SER A 21 14.23 28.83 -1.87
C SER A 21 15.50 29.14 -2.67
N GLY A 22 15.70 28.43 -3.78
CA GLY A 22 16.75 28.71 -4.76
C GLY A 22 16.35 28.25 -6.16
N SER A 23 16.35 29.20 -7.09
CA SER A 23 15.93 29.17 -8.49
C SER A 23 16.59 28.11 -9.39
N TRP A 24 15.78 27.59 -10.31
CA TRP A 24 16.19 26.84 -11.50
C TRP A 24 17.10 27.67 -12.43
N PRO A 25 18.01 27.00 -13.17
CA PRO A 25 18.02 27.24 -14.60
C PRO A 25 18.09 25.95 -15.43
N ALA A 26 17.39 26.02 -16.56
CA ALA A 26 17.40 25.06 -17.65
C ALA A 26 18.77 25.00 -18.35
N THR A 27 19.22 23.78 -18.68
CA THR A 27 20.01 23.48 -19.89
C THR A 27 20.05 21.97 -20.09
N PHE A 28 19.46 21.48 -21.19
CA PHE A 28 19.80 20.18 -21.79
C PHE A 28 21.20 20.27 -22.42
N PRO A 29 22.03 19.24 -22.25
CA PRO A 29 22.67 18.60 -23.42
C PRO A 29 22.66 17.07 -23.24
N GLY A 30 22.33 16.28 -24.26
CA GLY A 30 23.21 16.06 -25.40
C GLY A 30 23.77 14.64 -25.29
N PHE A 31 23.16 13.72 -26.04
CA PHE A 31 23.56 12.32 -26.23
C PHE A 31 25.08 12.22 -26.50
N ARG A 32 25.79 11.42 -25.71
CA ARG A 32 27.11 10.90 -26.06
C ARG A 32 27.21 9.43 -25.65
N ASP A 33 27.25 8.58 -26.67
CA ASP A 33 27.69 7.19 -26.59
C ASP A 33 29.15 7.13 -26.14
N GLY A 34 29.43 6.30 -25.13
CA GLY A 34 30.76 5.98 -24.65
C GLY A 34 30.73 4.63 -23.95
N GLY A 35 31.33 3.62 -24.59
CA GLY A 35 31.36 2.24 -24.12
C GLY A 35 32.06 2.06 -22.78
N GLY A 36 31.38 1.36 -21.89
CA GLY A 36 31.86 0.81 -20.62
C GLY A 36 30.75 -0.09 -20.09
N GLY A 37 31.06 -1.29 -19.59
CA GLY A 37 30.08 -2.29 -19.15
C GLY A 37 28.96 -1.67 -18.31
N GLY A 38 27.79 -1.48 -18.93
CA GLY A 38 26.78 -0.56 -18.44
C GLY A 38 26.09 -1.12 -17.20
N ARG A 39 26.21 -0.41 -16.07
CA ARG A 39 25.24 -0.50 -14.97
C ARG A 39 23.85 -0.12 -15.49
N VAL A 40 22.86 -0.65 -14.80
CA VAL A 40 21.42 -0.64 -15.10
C VAL A 40 20.95 0.60 -15.88
N LYS A 41 20.41 0.37 -17.09
CA LYS A 41 19.44 1.28 -17.70
C LYS A 41 18.27 1.41 -16.72
N GLU A 42 17.95 2.63 -16.32
CA GLU A 42 16.80 3.03 -15.50
C GLU A 42 15.69 1.97 -15.42
N ILE A 43 15.39 1.48 -14.22
CA ILE A 43 14.27 0.57 -13.97
C ILE A 43 13.00 1.40 -13.92
N VAL A 44 12.08 1.13 -14.84
CA VAL A 44 10.75 1.73 -14.83
C VAL A 44 9.71 0.65 -14.52
N LEU A 45 8.92 0.87 -13.47
CA LEU A 45 7.84 -0.03 -13.06
C LEU A 45 6.49 0.68 -13.23
N TYR A 46 5.58 0.03 -13.95
CA TYR A 46 4.25 0.54 -14.23
C TYR A 46 3.21 -0.10 -13.31
N PRO A 47 2.19 0.64 -12.84
CA PRO A 47 1.07 0.05 -12.13
C PRO A 47 0.38 -1.01 -13.00
N GLY A 48 0.05 -2.15 -12.40
CA GLY A 48 -0.60 -3.28 -13.06
C GLY A 48 -1.68 -3.88 -12.17
N ASN A 49 -1.74 -5.21 -12.10
CA ASN A 49 -2.67 -5.90 -11.21
C ASN A 49 -2.30 -5.71 -9.73
N TRP A 50 -3.28 -5.88 -8.84
CA TRP A 50 -3.11 -5.63 -7.40
C TRP A 50 -1.96 -6.44 -6.76
N LEU A 51 -1.74 -7.69 -7.20
CA LEU A 51 -0.71 -8.55 -6.62
C LEU A 51 0.68 -8.05 -7.00
N TYR A 52 0.86 -7.66 -8.26
CA TYR A 52 2.09 -7.03 -8.74
C TYR A 52 2.33 -5.69 -8.05
N ASN A 53 1.29 -4.87 -7.91
CA ASN A 53 1.37 -3.58 -7.24
C ASN A 53 1.74 -3.74 -5.75
N ALA A 54 1.15 -4.71 -5.07
CA ALA A 54 1.53 -5.07 -3.70
C ALA A 54 2.99 -5.50 -3.62
N GLY A 55 3.46 -6.25 -4.62
CA GLY A 55 4.86 -6.61 -4.77
C GLY A 55 5.79 -5.40 -4.79
N ILE A 56 5.50 -4.43 -5.66
CA ILE A 56 6.31 -3.22 -5.79
C ILE A 56 6.25 -2.36 -4.53
N VAL A 57 5.08 -2.14 -3.95
CA VAL A 57 4.94 -1.38 -2.70
C VAL A 57 5.72 -2.07 -1.56
N GLY A 58 5.70 -3.41 -1.52
CA GLY A 58 6.49 -4.20 -0.59
C GLY A 58 8.00 -4.05 -0.81
N PHE A 59 8.44 -4.04 -2.08
CA PHE A 59 9.83 -3.79 -2.45
C PHE A 59 10.29 -2.39 -2.03
N LEU A 60 9.50 -1.35 -2.31
CA LEU A 60 9.78 0.03 -1.88
C LEU A 60 9.87 0.14 -0.36
N ARG A 61 9.05 -0.60 0.38
CA ARG A 61 9.13 -0.66 1.85
C ARG A 61 10.47 -1.21 2.33
N VAL A 62 11.00 -2.24 1.68
CA VAL A 62 12.33 -2.79 2.01
C VAL A 62 13.42 -1.76 1.72
N LEU A 63 13.32 -1.06 0.60
CA LEU A 63 14.25 0.03 0.28
C LEU A 63 14.22 1.14 1.34
N GLU A 64 13.04 1.60 1.77
CA GLU A 64 12.90 2.61 2.84
C GLU A 64 13.51 2.10 4.17
N ALA A 65 13.33 0.80 4.48
CA ALA A 65 13.86 0.18 5.70
C ALA A 65 15.39 0.14 5.76
N THR A 66 16.09 0.23 4.62
CA THR A 66 17.57 0.29 4.59
C THR A 66 18.12 1.56 5.23
N ARG A 67 17.34 2.66 5.22
CA ARG A 67 17.73 4.00 5.71
C ARG A 67 19.08 4.47 5.16
N LEU A 68 19.45 4.04 3.96
CA LEU A 68 20.70 4.42 3.33
C LEU A 68 20.68 5.90 2.92
N PRO A 69 21.71 6.68 3.26
CA PRO A 69 21.89 8.02 2.71
C PRO A 69 21.95 7.96 1.17
N GLY A 70 21.20 8.83 0.51
CA GLY A 70 21.12 8.86 -0.97
C GLY A 70 20.11 7.87 -1.57
N LEU A 71 19.43 7.06 -0.76
CA LEU A 71 18.32 6.21 -1.19
C LEU A 71 17.01 6.76 -0.60
N ASP A 72 16.34 7.63 -1.36
CA ASP A 72 15.01 8.15 -1.00
C ASP A 72 13.92 7.55 -1.90
N VAL A 73 13.07 6.72 -1.33
CA VAL A 73 11.94 6.11 -2.05
C VAL A 73 11.01 7.15 -2.65
N GLN A 74 10.83 8.31 -2.01
CA GLN A 74 9.95 9.35 -2.56
C GLN A 74 10.48 9.91 -3.88
N SER A 75 11.80 9.95 -4.05
CA SER A 75 12.43 10.37 -5.31
C SER A 75 12.16 9.43 -6.48
N PHE A 76 11.80 8.17 -6.21
CA PHE A 76 11.47 7.18 -7.24
C PHE A 76 10.01 7.26 -7.69
N LEU A 77 9.14 7.89 -6.90
CA LEU A 77 7.70 7.98 -7.17
C LEU A 77 7.42 9.11 -8.15
N SER A 78 7.08 8.75 -9.39
CA SER A 78 6.76 9.73 -10.44
C SER A 78 5.31 10.19 -10.37
N SER A 79 5.05 11.43 -10.78
CA SER A 79 3.70 12.01 -10.87
C SER A 79 2.81 11.33 -11.92
N ASP A 80 3.43 10.68 -12.92
CA ASP A 80 2.74 9.83 -13.91
C ASP A 80 2.26 8.48 -13.32
N GLY A 81 2.53 8.23 -12.03
CA GLY A 81 2.12 7.03 -11.31
C GLY A 81 3.12 5.87 -11.37
N THR A 82 4.21 6.02 -12.12
CA THR A 82 5.27 5.00 -12.23
C THR A 82 6.31 5.09 -11.11
N VAL A 83 7.11 4.03 -10.97
CA VAL A 83 8.34 4.04 -10.17
C VAL A 83 9.53 4.05 -11.12
N LYS A 84 10.44 5.01 -10.96
CA LYS A 84 11.67 5.13 -11.75
C LYS A 84 12.88 5.06 -10.84
N ILE A 85 13.72 4.05 -11.05
CA ILE A 85 14.94 3.84 -10.26
C ILE A 85 16.13 3.84 -11.21
N SER A 86 16.91 4.92 -11.17
CA SER A 86 18.05 5.09 -12.07
C SER A 86 19.27 4.28 -11.64
N ASP A 87 19.54 4.20 -10.34
CA ASP A 87 20.64 3.41 -9.79
C ASP A 87 20.38 3.05 -8.33
N PHE A 88 21.13 2.08 -7.81
CA PHE A 88 21.18 1.74 -6.39
C PHE A 88 22.58 2.05 -5.85
N PRO A 89 22.69 2.60 -4.62
CA PRO A 89 24.00 2.80 -4.01
C PRO A 89 24.68 1.44 -3.79
N ASP A 90 25.99 1.36 -4.05
CA ASP A 90 26.76 0.11 -3.90
C ASP A 90 26.66 -0.47 -2.47
N SER A 91 26.48 0.39 -1.46
CA SER A 91 26.24 0.02 -0.06
C SER A 91 24.97 -0.81 0.18
N LEU A 92 24.00 -0.77 -0.74
CA LEU A 92 22.82 -1.63 -0.71
C LEU A 92 23.18 -3.11 -0.85
N PHE A 93 24.27 -3.39 -1.56
CA PHE A 93 24.74 -4.73 -1.90
C PHE A 93 25.92 -5.19 -1.03
N GLU A 94 26.43 -4.33 -0.15
CA GLU A 94 27.46 -4.69 0.82
C GLU A 94 27.00 -5.85 1.70
N LYS A 95 27.88 -6.86 1.81
CA LYS A 95 27.57 -8.11 2.49
C LYS A 95 28.12 -8.13 3.90
N GLU A 96 27.27 -8.51 4.84
CA GLU A 96 27.65 -8.83 6.21
C GLU A 96 27.38 -10.31 6.49
N ASN A 97 28.21 -10.90 7.36
CA ASN A 97 28.03 -12.29 7.76
C ASN A 97 26.92 -12.40 8.82
N VAL A 98 25.86 -13.11 8.48
CA VAL A 98 24.73 -13.42 9.35
C VAL A 98 24.75 -14.93 9.64
N ASP A 99 25.17 -15.31 10.85
CA ASP A 99 25.32 -16.71 11.27
C ASP A 99 26.11 -17.58 10.26
N GLY A 100 27.18 -17.02 9.68
CA GLY A 100 28.05 -17.69 8.70
C GLY A 100 27.58 -17.60 7.24
N VAL A 101 26.49 -16.87 6.97
CA VAL A 101 25.98 -16.64 5.63
C VAL A 101 26.21 -15.18 5.22
N PRO A 102 26.90 -14.90 4.11
CA PRO A 102 27.10 -13.54 3.63
C PRO A 102 25.82 -13.03 2.94
N LEU A 103 25.18 -12.02 3.54
CA LEU A 103 23.93 -11.41 3.03
C LEU A 103 24.11 -9.93 2.79
N SER A 104 23.55 -9.43 1.68
CA SER A 104 23.50 -7.99 1.41
C SER A 104 22.65 -7.25 2.44
N LEU A 105 22.91 -5.94 2.59
CA LEU A 105 22.06 -5.06 3.38
C LEU A 105 20.59 -5.14 2.93
N PHE A 106 20.35 -5.17 1.61
CA PHE A 106 19.00 -5.33 1.07
C PHE A 106 18.29 -6.60 1.59
N SER A 107 18.93 -7.76 1.45
CA SER A 107 18.35 -9.04 1.89
C SER A 107 18.13 -9.09 3.41
N ARG A 108 19.02 -8.49 4.19
CA ARG A 108 18.85 -8.36 5.64
C ARG A 108 17.60 -7.55 6.00
N CYS A 109 17.44 -6.37 5.39
CA CYS A 109 16.26 -5.53 5.59
C CYS A 109 14.99 -6.25 5.13
N PHE A 110 15.04 -6.97 4.01
CA PHE A 110 13.91 -7.78 3.54
C PHE A 110 13.46 -8.83 4.57
N PHE A 111 14.41 -9.57 5.12
CA PHE A 111 14.13 -10.60 6.12
C PHE A 111 13.68 -10.01 7.45
N GLN A 112 14.23 -8.87 7.84
CA GLN A 112 13.81 -8.14 9.04
C GLN A 112 12.38 -7.61 8.91
N GLU A 113 12.03 -6.95 7.81
CA GLU A 113 10.66 -6.47 7.57
C GLU A 113 9.65 -7.62 7.51
N SER A 114 10.04 -8.75 6.91
CA SER A 114 9.23 -9.97 6.89
C SER A 114 9.02 -10.52 8.30
N TRP A 115 10.07 -10.56 9.12
CA TRP A 115 10.02 -11.00 10.50
C TRP A 115 9.11 -10.11 11.34
N ASP A 116 9.30 -8.79 11.28
CA ASP A 116 8.55 -7.82 12.08
C ASP A 116 7.06 -7.85 11.75
N LEU A 117 6.72 -7.98 10.46
CA LEU A 117 5.33 -8.15 10.02
C LEU A 117 4.71 -9.41 10.64
N LEU A 118 5.34 -10.58 10.43
CA LEU A 118 4.80 -11.87 10.89
C LEU A 118 4.75 -11.98 12.41
N LEU A 119 5.73 -11.41 13.11
CA LEU A 119 5.72 -11.33 14.57
C LEU A 119 4.55 -10.48 15.07
N SER A 120 4.21 -9.39 14.37
CA SER A 120 3.05 -8.56 14.71
C SER A 120 1.71 -9.30 14.51
N GLU A 121 1.61 -10.16 13.47
CA GLU A 121 0.44 -11.00 13.23
C GLU A 121 0.23 -12.03 14.34
N GLU A 122 1.31 -12.73 14.73
CA GLU A 122 1.27 -13.74 15.80
C GLU A 122 0.84 -13.12 17.14
N LYS A 123 1.34 -11.92 17.46
CA LYS A 123 0.92 -11.18 18.67
C LYS A 123 -0.56 -10.82 18.65
N LYS A 124 -1.09 -10.34 17.52
CA LYS A 124 -2.52 -9.98 17.36
C LYS A 124 -3.45 -11.18 17.51
N ARG A 125 -2.98 -12.39 17.20
CA ARG A 125 -3.74 -13.64 17.39
C ARG A 125 -3.89 -14.08 18.86
N GLY A 126 -3.44 -13.27 19.82
CA GLY A 126 -3.59 -13.57 21.26
C GLY A 126 -2.70 -14.72 21.72
N ILE A 127 -1.64 -15.02 20.97
CA ILE A 127 -0.65 -16.02 21.35
C ILE A 127 0.34 -15.37 22.31
N ASP A 128 -0.07 -15.21 23.58
CA ASP A 128 0.76 -14.76 24.70
C ASP A 128 0.57 -15.81 25.83
N ARG A 129 1.55 -16.29 26.61
CA ARG A 129 2.98 -15.97 26.75
C ARG A 129 3.60 -17.11 27.60
N GLU A 130 4.49 -17.90 27.00
CA GLU A 130 5.48 -18.88 27.57
C GLU A 130 5.86 -19.87 26.45
N ARG A 131 6.18 -19.38 25.25
CA ARG A 131 6.70 -20.24 24.18
C ARG A 131 8.19 -20.07 24.08
N ASP A 132 8.87 -21.20 24.18
CA ASP A 132 10.20 -21.45 23.66
C ASP A 132 10.47 -20.58 22.42
N ILE A 133 11.47 -19.70 22.54
CA ILE A 133 11.90 -18.77 21.49
C ILE A 133 12.16 -19.53 20.18
N ALA A 134 12.62 -20.79 20.26
CA ALA A 134 12.83 -21.64 19.10
C ALA A 134 11.53 -21.92 18.34
N LYS A 135 10.39 -22.13 19.03
CA LYS A 135 9.08 -22.36 18.39
C LYS A 135 8.55 -21.13 17.69
N VAL A 136 8.77 -19.94 18.25
CA VAL A 136 8.37 -18.66 17.63
C VAL A 136 9.17 -18.43 16.34
N ILE A 137 10.48 -18.63 16.42
CA ILE A 137 11.39 -18.56 15.27
C ILE A 137 10.94 -19.54 14.19
N GLN A 138 10.75 -20.81 14.53
CA GLN A 138 10.33 -21.84 13.58
C GLN A 138 8.96 -21.52 12.97
N GLY A 139 8.03 -20.96 13.75
CA GLY A 139 6.72 -20.53 13.28
C GLY A 139 6.81 -19.43 12.22
N ILE A 140 7.56 -18.34 12.50
CA ILE A 140 7.69 -17.20 11.59
C ILE A 140 8.38 -17.61 10.29
N TRP A 141 9.54 -18.26 10.36
CA TRP A 141 10.24 -18.72 9.15
C TRP A 141 9.49 -19.81 8.42
N GLY A 142 8.76 -20.66 9.15
CA GLY A 142 7.84 -21.63 8.60
C GLY A 142 6.75 -20.95 7.77
N VAL A 143 6.13 -19.88 8.27
CA VAL A 143 5.14 -19.12 7.49
C VAL A 143 5.80 -18.48 6.26
N LEU A 144 6.97 -17.85 6.41
CA LEU A 144 7.64 -17.21 5.28
C LEU A 144 7.97 -18.21 4.14
N PHE A 145 8.67 -19.30 4.46
CA PHE A 145 9.15 -20.23 3.44
C PHE A 145 8.10 -21.29 3.02
N ASN A 146 7.19 -21.69 3.90
CA ASN A 146 6.18 -22.73 3.59
C ASN A 146 4.82 -22.18 3.17
N VAL A 147 4.55 -20.89 3.41
CA VAL A 147 3.30 -20.23 2.96
C VAL A 147 3.62 -19.24 1.86
N TYR A 148 4.41 -18.21 2.13
CA TYR A 148 4.66 -17.18 1.11
C TYR A 148 5.54 -17.66 -0.02
N TYR A 149 6.64 -18.38 0.27
CA TYR A 149 7.60 -18.82 -0.75
C TYR A 149 7.52 -20.31 -1.05
N ARG A 150 6.35 -20.92 -0.77
CA ARG A 150 6.15 -22.35 -0.87
C ARG A 150 6.51 -22.83 -2.27
N GLY A 151 7.47 -23.75 -2.35
CA GLY A 151 7.90 -24.30 -3.62
C GLY A 151 8.80 -23.35 -4.42
N PHE A 152 8.74 -22.03 -4.20
CA PHE A 152 9.65 -21.06 -4.80
C PHE A 152 11.06 -21.24 -4.27
N PHE A 153 11.24 -21.25 -2.95
CA PHE A 153 12.49 -21.63 -2.30
C PHE A 153 12.32 -22.98 -1.58
N SER A 154 13.43 -23.60 -1.17
CA SER A 154 13.36 -24.82 -0.34
C SER A 154 12.59 -24.54 0.96
N ALA A 155 11.49 -25.25 1.17
CA ALA A 155 10.65 -25.21 2.36
C ALA A 155 11.36 -25.71 3.65
N ASP A 156 12.50 -26.39 3.50
CA ASP A 156 13.24 -26.94 4.62
C ASP A 156 13.93 -25.84 5.43
N THR A 157 13.29 -25.44 6.53
CA THR A 157 13.79 -24.41 7.45
C THR A 157 15.11 -24.80 8.11
N ASN A 158 15.50 -26.07 8.10
CA ASN A 158 16.82 -26.49 8.60
C ASN A 158 17.96 -26.10 7.64
N LYS A 159 17.64 -25.77 6.39
CA LYS A 159 18.61 -25.33 5.36
C LYS A 159 18.77 -23.81 5.29
N ILE A 160 18.19 -23.06 6.23
CA ILE A 160 18.23 -21.59 6.22
C ILE A 160 19.68 -21.09 6.23
N PHE A 161 20.48 -21.56 7.20
CA PHE A 161 21.89 -21.16 7.37
C PHE A 161 22.91 -22.20 6.92
N ILE A 162 22.46 -23.42 6.60
CA ILE A 162 23.35 -24.56 6.36
C ILE A 162 23.11 -25.13 4.96
N GLY A 163 24.19 -25.26 4.19
CA GLY A 163 24.20 -26.01 2.93
C GLY A 163 24.30 -27.52 3.16
N THR A 164 23.95 -28.29 2.14
CA THR A 164 24.12 -29.76 2.16
C THR A 164 25.29 -30.18 1.29
N LYS A 165 25.75 -31.43 1.42
CA LYS A 165 26.78 -31.99 0.52
C LYS A 165 26.42 -31.90 -0.97
N LYS A 166 25.12 -31.97 -1.30
CA LYS A 166 24.62 -31.87 -2.68
C LYS A 166 24.39 -30.44 -3.15
N ASP A 167 24.25 -29.51 -2.21
CA ASP A 167 23.89 -28.13 -2.49
C ASP A 167 24.48 -27.25 -1.37
N PRO A 168 25.75 -26.82 -1.54
CA PRO A 168 26.54 -26.25 -0.46
C PRO A 168 26.11 -24.85 -0.07
N LYS A 169 25.27 -24.18 -0.89
CA LYS A 169 24.79 -22.83 -0.59
C LYS A 169 23.58 -22.87 0.35
N PRO A 170 23.63 -22.16 1.49
CA PRO A 170 22.46 -21.95 2.35
C PRO A 170 21.29 -21.30 1.62
N LEU A 171 20.07 -21.49 2.13
CA LEU A 171 18.86 -20.93 1.53
C LEU A 171 18.89 -19.40 1.46
N LEU A 172 19.34 -18.73 2.53
CA LEU A 172 19.40 -17.26 2.55
C LEU A 172 20.39 -16.72 1.52
N GLN A 173 21.50 -17.43 1.28
CA GLN A 173 22.46 -17.05 0.25
C GLN A 173 21.85 -17.18 -1.17
N LYS A 174 21.07 -18.22 -1.42
CA LYS A 174 20.36 -18.37 -2.71
C LYS A 174 19.31 -17.29 -2.91
N PHE A 175 18.57 -16.96 -1.86
CA PHE A 175 17.64 -15.85 -1.88
C PHE A 175 18.36 -14.55 -2.22
N ASP A 176 19.47 -14.25 -1.53
CA ASP A 176 20.27 -13.04 -1.75
C ASP A 176 20.80 -12.95 -3.18
N GLU A 177 21.38 -14.02 -3.71
CA GLU A 177 21.87 -14.08 -5.09
C GLU A 177 20.73 -13.86 -6.11
N PHE A 178 19.57 -14.47 -5.89
CA PHE A 178 18.39 -14.28 -6.75
C PHE A 178 17.86 -12.85 -6.67
N ALA A 179 17.70 -12.30 -5.46
CA ALA A 179 17.14 -10.98 -5.22
C ALA A 179 18.01 -9.88 -5.85
N ILE A 180 19.33 -9.93 -5.62
CA ILE A 180 20.27 -8.97 -6.21
C ILE A 180 20.19 -9.05 -7.73
N LYS A 181 20.30 -10.25 -8.30
CA LYS A 181 20.21 -10.44 -9.76
C LYS A 181 18.90 -9.91 -10.35
N ALA A 182 17.79 -10.11 -9.66
CA ALA A 182 16.47 -9.68 -10.09
C ALA A 182 16.33 -8.13 -10.11
N ILE A 183 16.95 -7.42 -9.16
CA ILE A 183 16.90 -5.95 -9.06
C ILE A 183 18.05 -5.25 -9.78
N THR A 184 19.14 -5.94 -10.10
CA THR A 184 20.25 -5.43 -10.94
C THR A 184 20.38 -6.22 -12.25
N PRO A 185 19.33 -6.33 -13.08
CA PRO A 185 19.40 -7.22 -14.22
C PRO A 185 20.32 -6.64 -15.30
N VAL A 186 21.15 -7.53 -15.85
CA VAL A 186 21.89 -7.28 -17.07
C VAL A 186 20.92 -7.42 -18.24
N PRO A 187 20.84 -6.45 -19.17
CA PRO A 187 19.97 -6.57 -20.34
C PRO A 187 20.32 -7.84 -21.12
N ALA A 188 19.39 -8.78 -21.17
CA ALA A 188 19.50 -10.01 -21.94
C ALA A 188 18.29 -10.07 -22.88
N PRO A 189 18.48 -9.98 -24.21
CA PRO A 189 17.36 -10.15 -25.13
C PRO A 189 16.81 -11.57 -24.99
N SER A 190 15.50 -11.67 -24.72
CA SER A 190 14.79 -12.94 -24.59
C SER A 190 13.82 -13.15 -25.75
N GLU A 191 13.56 -14.40 -26.11
CA GLU A 191 12.58 -14.76 -27.15
C GLU A 191 11.12 -14.45 -26.75
N ALA A 192 10.87 -14.26 -25.45
CA ALA A 192 9.55 -13.96 -24.90
C ALA A 192 9.57 -12.67 -24.06
N SER A 193 8.50 -11.87 -24.14
CA SER A 193 8.24 -10.76 -23.24
C SER A 193 7.60 -11.24 -21.93
N CYS A 194 7.94 -10.60 -20.81
CA CYS A 194 7.31 -10.89 -19.52
C CYS A 194 5.84 -10.46 -19.51
N SER A 195 4.92 -11.32 -19.08
CA SER A 195 3.48 -11.00 -19.01
C SER A 195 3.10 -10.01 -17.91
N PHE A 196 4.01 -9.67 -17.00
CA PHE A 196 3.76 -8.75 -15.88
C PHE A 196 4.29 -7.35 -16.15
N CYS A 197 5.55 -7.22 -16.59
CA CYS A 197 6.12 -5.91 -16.91
C CYS A 197 6.12 -5.56 -18.40
N GLY A 198 5.82 -6.52 -19.29
CA GLY A 198 5.88 -6.32 -20.75
C GLY A 198 7.29 -6.27 -21.34
N ASP A 199 8.34 -6.28 -20.51
CA ASP A 199 9.73 -6.14 -20.95
C ASP A 199 10.25 -7.43 -21.61
N ALA A 200 10.99 -7.27 -22.70
CA ALA A 200 11.64 -8.33 -23.48
C ALA A 200 13.17 -8.36 -23.30
N CYS A 201 13.73 -7.46 -22.50
CA CYS A 201 15.15 -7.38 -22.17
C CYS A 201 15.41 -7.81 -20.71
N VAL A 202 14.88 -8.98 -20.32
CA VAL A 202 14.88 -9.47 -18.94
C VAL A 202 15.28 -10.94 -18.86
N THR A 203 15.71 -11.38 -17.67
CA THR A 203 16.14 -12.77 -17.43
C THR A 203 14.96 -13.66 -17.02
N PHE A 204 15.03 -14.94 -17.40
CA PHE A 204 14.00 -15.96 -17.15
C PHE A 204 14.64 -17.23 -16.58
N ASP A 205 15.51 -17.07 -15.59
CA ASP A 205 16.39 -18.15 -15.13
C ASP A 205 15.78 -18.99 -14.02
N TYR A 206 14.84 -18.45 -13.25
CA TYR A 206 14.28 -19.13 -12.09
C TYR A 206 12.76 -19.10 -12.05
N LYS A 207 12.15 -20.28 -12.20
CA LYS A 207 10.68 -20.47 -12.18
C LYS A 207 9.95 -19.46 -13.09
N ASN A 208 10.35 -19.43 -14.35
CA ASN A 208 9.92 -18.44 -15.34
C ASN A 208 8.47 -18.57 -15.86
N ARG A 209 7.61 -19.33 -15.17
CA ARG A 209 6.19 -19.48 -15.48
C ARG A 209 5.38 -19.21 -14.23
N PHE A 210 4.41 -18.30 -14.33
CA PHE A 210 3.55 -17.95 -13.20
C PHE A 210 2.75 -19.17 -12.73
N SER A 211 2.79 -19.41 -11.43
CA SER A 211 2.32 -20.65 -10.80
C SER A 211 2.09 -20.44 -9.30
N CYS A 212 1.61 -21.46 -8.59
CA CYS A 212 1.31 -21.38 -7.16
C CYS A 212 2.56 -21.07 -6.28
N GLU A 213 3.75 -21.31 -6.81
CA GLU A 213 5.02 -20.91 -6.20
C GLU A 213 5.21 -19.39 -6.17
N HIS A 214 4.59 -18.65 -7.10
CA HIS A 214 4.60 -17.18 -7.13
C HIS A 214 3.48 -16.59 -6.29
N SER A 215 2.32 -17.25 -6.29
CA SER A 215 1.16 -16.86 -5.49
C SER A 215 0.24 -18.05 -5.27
N GLN A 216 0.05 -18.45 -4.02
CA GLN A 216 -0.90 -19.51 -3.68
C GLN A 216 -2.36 -19.12 -3.96
N LEU A 217 -2.64 -17.82 -4.04
CA LEU A 217 -4.00 -17.30 -4.24
C LEU A 217 -4.41 -17.35 -5.72
N LEU A 218 -3.49 -16.99 -6.63
CA LEU A 218 -3.80 -16.80 -8.05
C LEU A 218 -3.08 -17.79 -8.98
N GLY A 219 -2.01 -18.43 -8.51
CA GLY A 219 -1.20 -19.33 -9.31
C GLY A 219 -1.74 -20.75 -9.38
N SER A 220 -1.72 -21.34 -10.57
CA SER A 220 -2.04 -22.75 -10.78
C SER A 220 -0.87 -23.66 -10.40
N SER A 221 -1.15 -24.95 -10.17
CA SER A 221 -0.08 -25.92 -9.96
C SER A 221 0.79 -26.08 -11.21
N ALA A 222 2.11 -26.10 -11.04
CA ALA A 222 3.07 -26.22 -12.14
C ALA A 222 3.27 -27.65 -12.64
N SER A 223 2.73 -28.68 -11.98
CA SER A 223 2.97 -30.08 -12.37
C SER A 223 1.83 -30.66 -13.21
N THR A 224 2.15 -31.29 -14.34
CA THR A 224 1.21 -32.10 -15.16
C THR A 224 0.86 -33.46 -14.55
N GLU A 225 1.74 -34.03 -13.70
CA GLU A 225 1.54 -35.39 -13.15
C GLU A 225 0.71 -35.43 -11.86
N LYS A 226 0.77 -34.38 -11.03
CA LYS A 226 0.10 -34.31 -9.70
C LYS A 226 -0.63 -33.00 -9.45
N GLY A 227 -0.66 -32.12 -10.43
CA GLY A 227 -1.23 -30.78 -10.35
C GLY A 227 -2.20 -30.60 -11.50
N MET A 228 -3.19 -29.74 -11.28
CA MET A 228 -4.05 -29.29 -12.36
C MET A 228 -3.43 -28.00 -12.90
N PRO A 229 -2.87 -28.00 -14.13
CA PRO A 229 -2.49 -26.75 -14.78
C PRO A 229 -3.73 -25.87 -14.90
N ASN A 230 -3.55 -24.56 -15.11
CA ASN A 230 -4.69 -23.64 -15.10
C ASN A 230 -5.75 -24.03 -16.15
N SER A 231 -6.99 -24.23 -15.73
CA SER A 231 -8.12 -24.50 -16.63
C SER A 231 -8.42 -23.33 -17.56
N PHE A 232 -8.13 -22.09 -17.14
CA PHE A 232 -8.20 -20.89 -17.97
C PHE A 232 -7.31 -21.01 -19.22
N TRP A 233 -6.16 -21.70 -19.12
CA TRP A 233 -5.23 -21.95 -20.21
C TRP A 233 -5.41 -23.33 -20.84
N GLY A 234 -6.62 -23.91 -20.73
CA GLY A 234 -6.93 -25.24 -21.30
C GLY A 234 -6.09 -26.37 -20.69
N ASN A 235 -5.64 -26.21 -19.44
CA ASN A 235 -4.70 -27.10 -18.76
C ASN A 235 -3.35 -27.29 -19.49
N ASN A 236 -2.94 -26.34 -20.34
CA ASN A 236 -1.66 -26.42 -21.04
C ASN A 236 -0.59 -25.54 -20.37
N ILE A 237 0.46 -26.19 -19.85
CA ILE A 237 1.61 -25.51 -19.23
C ILE A 237 2.35 -24.59 -20.21
N GLN A 238 2.37 -24.91 -21.52
CA GLN A 238 3.03 -24.09 -22.53
C GLN A 238 2.34 -22.75 -22.76
N HIS A 239 1.05 -22.63 -22.38
CA HIS A 239 0.29 -21.38 -22.40
C HIS A 239 0.37 -20.62 -21.06
N GLY A 240 1.19 -21.09 -20.11
CA GLY A 240 1.41 -20.39 -18.85
C GLY A 240 2.07 -19.03 -19.05
N LEU A 241 1.69 -18.05 -18.24
CA LEU A 241 2.20 -16.68 -18.33
C LEU A 241 3.71 -16.66 -18.06
N PRO A 242 4.55 -16.27 -19.05
CA PRO A 242 5.97 -16.06 -18.82
C PRO A 242 6.17 -14.93 -17.81
N ILE A 243 7.00 -15.17 -16.80
CA ILE A 243 7.34 -14.19 -15.77
C ILE A 243 8.86 -14.11 -15.63
N CYS A 244 9.41 -12.90 -15.72
CA CYS A 244 10.84 -12.68 -15.58
C CYS A 244 11.28 -12.69 -14.12
N ASP A 245 12.57 -12.90 -13.87
CA ASP A 245 13.12 -12.99 -12.52
C ASP A 245 12.81 -11.73 -11.68
N ARG A 246 12.82 -10.54 -12.31
CA ARG A 246 12.44 -9.27 -11.66
C ARG A 246 10.99 -9.31 -11.18
N CYS A 247 10.04 -9.61 -12.06
CA CYS A 247 8.63 -9.67 -11.68
C CYS A 247 8.37 -10.77 -10.66
N SER A 248 9.02 -11.93 -10.79
CA SER A 248 8.95 -13.00 -9.79
C SER A 248 9.40 -12.50 -8.42
N PHE A 249 10.53 -11.79 -8.36
CA PHE A 249 11.00 -11.19 -7.11
C PHE A 249 10.04 -10.13 -6.56
N MET A 250 9.46 -9.27 -7.41
CA MET A 250 8.45 -8.31 -6.97
C MET A 250 7.26 -9.02 -6.32
N LEU A 251 6.76 -10.11 -6.90
CA LEU A 251 5.64 -10.87 -6.31
C LEU A 251 5.99 -11.45 -4.92
N LEU A 252 7.25 -11.85 -4.69
CA LEU A 252 7.70 -12.31 -3.37
C LEU A 252 7.71 -11.20 -2.32
N CYS A 253 7.71 -9.93 -2.73
CA CYS A 253 7.64 -8.79 -1.81
C CYS A 253 6.20 -8.46 -1.40
N SER A 254 5.18 -9.08 -2.01
CA SER A 254 3.78 -8.66 -1.89
C SER A 254 3.21 -8.70 -0.46
N HIS A 255 3.66 -9.64 0.37
CA HIS A 255 3.23 -9.74 1.78
C HIS A 255 3.63 -8.51 2.60
N LEU A 256 4.74 -7.84 2.25
CA LEU A 256 5.24 -6.67 2.96
C LEU A 256 4.38 -5.41 2.74
N ALA A 257 3.58 -5.37 1.66
CA ALA A 257 2.65 -4.28 1.44
C ALA A 257 1.35 -4.44 2.24
N LEU A 258 0.98 -5.67 2.61
CA LEU A 258 -0.29 -5.95 3.26
C LEU A 258 -0.39 -5.29 4.65
N ILE A 259 -1.60 -4.84 4.98
CA ILE A 259 -1.94 -4.26 6.28
C ILE A 259 -2.84 -5.25 7.02
N VAL A 260 -2.44 -5.63 8.22
CA VAL A 260 -3.12 -6.67 9.00
C VAL A 260 -4.09 -6.03 10.00
N LEU A 261 -5.37 -6.31 9.83
CA LEU A 261 -6.45 -5.84 10.70
C LEU A 261 -6.59 -6.73 11.95
N ALA A 262 -7.39 -6.30 12.92
CA ALA A 262 -7.56 -6.93 14.23
C ALA A 262 -8.36 -8.24 14.12
N ASP A 263 -9.24 -8.33 13.14
CA ASP A 263 -9.98 -9.56 12.80
C ASP A 263 -9.10 -10.60 12.07
N GLY A 264 -7.83 -10.28 11.82
CA GLY A 264 -6.88 -11.13 11.10
C GLY A 264 -7.00 -11.08 9.58
N SER A 265 -7.91 -10.27 9.04
CA SER A 265 -7.94 -10.00 7.61
C SER A 265 -6.76 -9.12 7.19
N ARG A 266 -6.35 -9.25 5.93
CA ARG A 266 -5.26 -8.46 5.35
C ARG A 266 -5.84 -7.56 4.26
N ILE A 267 -5.46 -6.30 4.24
CA ILE A 267 -5.89 -5.36 3.21
C ILE A 267 -4.71 -4.80 2.42
N PHE A 268 -4.96 -4.46 1.17
CA PHE A 268 -4.04 -3.73 0.29
C PHE A 268 -4.82 -2.66 -0.48
N LEU A 269 -4.29 -1.45 -0.56
CA LEU A 269 -4.90 -0.35 -1.31
C LEU A 269 -4.31 -0.30 -2.72
N ASN A 270 -5.06 -0.81 -3.68
CA ASN A 270 -4.70 -0.76 -5.09
C ASN A 270 -5.13 0.57 -5.70
N ALA A 271 -4.25 1.19 -6.48
CA ALA A 271 -4.54 2.41 -7.23
C ALA A 271 -3.68 2.46 -8.51
N PRO A 272 -4.03 3.24 -9.54
CA PRO A 272 -3.26 3.32 -10.78
C PRO A 272 -2.02 4.22 -10.66
N SER A 273 -1.51 4.46 -9.43
CA SER A 273 -0.30 5.24 -9.17
C SER A 273 0.42 4.71 -7.94
N PHE A 274 1.71 4.39 -8.07
CA PHE A 274 2.53 3.97 -6.95
C PHE A 274 2.71 5.07 -5.91
N GLN A 275 2.73 6.34 -6.33
CA GLN A 275 2.76 7.46 -5.41
C GLN A 275 1.54 7.45 -4.49
N VAL A 276 0.35 7.27 -5.09
CA VAL A 276 -0.91 7.18 -4.34
C VAL A 276 -0.92 5.98 -3.40
N MET A 277 -0.56 4.80 -3.91
CA MET A 277 -0.49 3.59 -3.09
C MET A 277 0.48 3.77 -1.93
N TRP A 278 1.65 4.34 -2.16
CA TRP A 278 2.67 4.56 -1.14
C TRP A 278 2.15 5.44 0.01
N TYR A 279 1.55 6.60 -0.31
CA TYR A 279 1.02 7.49 0.72
C TYR A 279 -0.22 6.92 1.40
N LEU A 280 -1.17 6.33 0.64
CA LEU A 280 -2.36 5.70 1.22
C LEU A 280 -2.02 4.60 2.23
N HIS A 281 -1.05 3.73 1.92
CA HIS A 281 -0.65 2.69 2.88
C HIS A 281 -0.05 3.26 4.17
N ARG A 282 0.70 4.37 4.09
CA ARG A 282 1.23 5.06 5.27
C ARG A 282 0.10 5.64 6.11
N LEU A 283 -0.84 6.33 5.47
CA LEU A 283 -2.00 6.93 6.13
C LEU A 283 -2.88 5.88 6.80
N VAL A 284 -3.19 4.78 6.10
CA VAL A 284 -3.97 3.68 6.68
C VAL A 284 -3.27 3.08 7.88
N ARG A 285 -1.95 2.87 7.83
CA ARG A 285 -1.19 2.36 8.98
C ARG A 285 -1.21 3.33 10.16
N GLU A 286 -1.09 4.63 9.92
CA GLU A 286 -1.20 5.67 10.95
C GLU A 286 -2.59 5.71 11.59
N ILE A 287 -3.65 5.73 10.76
CA ILE A 287 -5.05 5.77 11.20
C ILE A 287 -5.39 4.50 11.97
N TYR A 288 -5.07 3.34 11.43
CA TYR A 288 -5.36 2.05 12.06
C TYR A 288 -4.58 1.82 13.37
N ALA A 289 -3.39 2.42 13.51
CA ALA A 289 -2.65 2.40 14.77
C ALA A 289 -3.27 3.30 15.84
N ARG A 290 -3.94 4.39 15.43
CA ARG A 290 -4.59 5.35 16.35
C ARG A 290 -6.00 4.92 16.73
N GLU A 291 -6.74 4.36 15.78
CA GLU A 291 -8.18 4.14 15.88
C GLU A 291 -8.53 2.68 15.67
N ASN A 292 -9.35 2.13 16.57
CA ASN A 292 -9.85 0.76 16.45
C ASN A 292 -11.06 0.71 15.51
N ILE A 293 -10.83 1.05 14.24
CA ILE A 293 -11.88 1.16 13.21
C ILE A 293 -12.27 -0.23 12.71
N ALA A 294 -13.56 -0.53 12.72
CA ALA A 294 -14.08 -1.84 12.33
C ALA A 294 -14.31 -1.98 10.81
N SER A 295 -14.61 -0.87 10.10
CA SER A 295 -14.97 -0.94 8.68
C SER A 295 -13.84 -0.53 7.74
N VAL A 296 -13.52 -1.42 6.80
CA VAL A 296 -12.57 -1.15 5.70
C VAL A 296 -12.96 0.10 4.91
N ARG A 297 -14.26 0.35 4.75
CA ARG A 297 -14.78 1.51 4.00
C ARG A 297 -14.53 2.83 4.73
N GLU A 298 -14.61 2.82 6.06
CA GLU A 298 -14.30 3.99 6.89
C GLU A 298 -12.80 4.30 6.87
N ILE A 299 -11.97 3.26 7.00
CA ILE A 299 -10.50 3.38 6.89
C ILE A 299 -10.12 4.01 5.55
N LEU A 300 -10.69 3.51 4.45
CA LEU A 300 -10.48 4.07 3.12
C LEU A 300 -10.94 5.52 3.04
N GLY A 301 -12.15 5.82 3.53
CA GLY A 301 -12.70 7.17 3.51
C GLY A 301 -11.84 8.20 4.26
N MET A 302 -11.40 7.85 5.46
CA MET A 302 -10.49 8.69 6.26
C MET A 302 -9.12 8.85 5.60
N SER A 303 -8.60 7.79 5.00
CA SER A 303 -7.31 7.85 4.33
C SER A 303 -7.34 8.74 3.10
N LEU A 304 -8.45 8.78 2.37
CA LEU A 304 -8.65 9.70 1.25
C LEU A 304 -8.77 11.16 1.72
N ILE A 305 -9.51 11.43 2.80
CA ILE A 305 -9.58 12.77 3.42
C ILE A 305 -8.18 13.24 3.80
N GLU A 306 -7.43 12.41 4.51
CA GLU A 306 -6.08 12.76 4.98
C GLU A 306 -5.10 12.93 3.80
N LEU A 307 -5.25 12.12 2.75
CA LEU A 307 -4.48 12.24 1.51
C LEU A 307 -4.74 13.61 0.84
N ALA A 308 -6.01 14.00 0.72
CA ALA A 308 -6.41 15.27 0.13
C ALA A 308 -5.85 16.48 0.90
N LEU A 309 -5.86 16.39 2.24
CA LEU A 309 -5.35 17.44 3.11
C LEU A 309 -3.82 17.56 3.08
N ARG A 310 -3.09 16.43 3.05
CA ARG A 310 -1.62 16.43 3.14
C ARG A 310 -0.91 16.68 1.82
N LEU A 311 -1.40 16.09 0.73
CA LEU A 311 -0.66 16.12 -0.54
C LEU A 311 -1.12 17.25 -1.46
N GLY A 312 -2.33 17.81 -1.26
CA GLY A 312 -2.87 18.83 -2.16
C GLY A 312 -2.92 18.40 -3.63
N VAL A 313 -2.88 17.08 -3.88
CA VAL A 313 -2.78 16.51 -5.22
C VAL A 313 -4.15 16.58 -5.89
N GLN A 314 -4.23 17.28 -7.02
CA GLN A 314 -5.33 17.12 -7.95
C GLN A 314 -5.12 15.81 -8.69
N PHE A 315 -5.84 14.77 -8.28
CA PHE A 315 -5.84 13.52 -9.02
C PHE A 315 -6.51 13.73 -10.38
N GLY A 316 -5.93 13.14 -11.42
CA GLY A 316 -6.69 12.97 -12.65
C GLY A 316 -7.90 12.09 -12.38
N VAL A 317 -9.03 12.36 -13.03
CA VAL A 317 -10.29 11.61 -12.89
C VAL A 317 -10.07 10.08 -12.91
N TRP A 318 -9.15 9.61 -13.75
CA TRP A 318 -8.79 8.19 -13.87
C TRP A 318 -8.19 7.56 -12.61
N THR A 319 -7.44 8.34 -11.83
CA THR A 319 -6.84 7.89 -10.56
C THR A 319 -7.91 7.78 -9.48
N GLU A 320 -8.84 8.73 -9.44
CA GLU A 320 -9.95 8.74 -8.49
C GLU A 320 -10.92 7.56 -8.71
N MET A 321 -11.12 7.16 -9.97
CA MET A 321 -12.06 6.09 -10.33
C MET A 321 -11.58 4.67 -9.98
N ASN A 322 -10.29 4.46 -9.71
CA ASN A 322 -9.68 3.12 -9.62
C ASN A 322 -8.93 2.88 -8.31
N ILE A 323 -9.35 3.53 -7.22
CA ILE A 323 -8.85 3.20 -5.88
C ILE A 323 -9.71 2.08 -5.31
N GLU A 324 -9.07 0.95 -5.03
CA GLU A 324 -9.72 -0.27 -4.55
C GLU A 324 -9.01 -0.80 -3.32
N VAL A 325 -9.77 -1.30 -2.35
CA VAL A 325 -9.22 -2.10 -1.26
C VAL A 325 -9.40 -3.56 -1.62
N VAL A 326 -8.29 -4.26 -1.71
CA VAL A 326 -8.25 -5.72 -1.77
C VAL A 326 -8.24 -6.24 -0.35
N SER A 327 -9.25 -7.03 0.01
CA SER A 327 -9.32 -7.72 1.30
C SER A 327 -9.08 -9.20 1.12
N ILE A 328 -8.18 -9.75 1.93
CA ILE A 328 -7.77 -11.15 1.91
C ILE A 328 -8.17 -11.76 3.25
N ARG A 329 -9.08 -12.73 3.21
CA ARG A 329 -9.54 -13.48 4.38
C ARG A 329 -9.33 -14.97 4.14
N GLY A 330 -8.23 -15.50 4.68
CA GLY A 330 -7.82 -16.88 4.42
C GLY A 330 -7.47 -17.08 2.94
N LYS A 331 -8.31 -17.82 2.20
CA LYS A 331 -8.15 -18.07 0.75
C LYS A 331 -9.05 -17.21 -0.12
N GLU A 332 -9.94 -16.43 0.49
CA GLU A 332 -10.89 -15.58 -0.23
C GLU A 332 -10.25 -14.20 -0.45
N VAL A 333 -10.39 -13.70 -1.68
CA VAL A 333 -9.98 -12.35 -2.08
C VAL A 333 -11.24 -11.61 -2.50
N SER A 334 -11.54 -10.51 -1.82
CA SER A 334 -12.65 -9.61 -2.15
C SER A 334 -12.14 -8.22 -2.47
N PHE A 335 -12.89 -7.50 -3.28
CA PHE A 335 -12.56 -6.16 -3.74
C PHE A 335 -13.64 -5.21 -3.25
N CYS A 336 -13.22 -4.11 -2.62
CA CYS A 336 -14.10 -3.07 -2.13
C CYS A 336 -13.62 -1.73 -2.69
N SER A 337 -14.45 -1.07 -3.48
CA SER A 337 -14.22 0.29 -3.96
C SER A 337 -15.29 1.23 -3.41
N LEU A 338 -14.97 2.52 -3.40
CA LEU A 338 -15.97 3.56 -3.18
C LEU A 338 -16.58 3.96 -4.52
N PRO A 339 -17.88 4.29 -4.56
CA PRO A 339 -18.46 4.94 -5.73
C PRO A 339 -17.63 6.16 -6.12
N TYR A 340 -17.42 6.38 -7.41
CA TYR A 340 -16.60 7.48 -7.91
C TYR A 340 -17.04 8.83 -7.34
N GLU A 341 -18.34 9.06 -7.22
CA GLU A 341 -18.87 10.31 -6.65
C GLU A 341 -18.40 10.51 -5.22
N VAL A 342 -18.37 9.44 -4.41
CA VAL A 342 -17.90 9.50 -3.02
C VAL A 342 -16.39 9.76 -3.00
N THR A 343 -15.60 9.04 -3.79
CA THR A 343 -14.15 9.22 -3.85
C THR A 343 -13.78 10.66 -4.23
N ARG A 344 -14.45 11.22 -5.25
CA ARG A 344 -14.27 12.61 -5.70
C ARG A 344 -14.61 13.62 -4.59
N LEU A 345 -15.70 13.40 -3.84
CA LEU A 345 -16.06 14.26 -2.71
C LEU A 345 -15.01 14.20 -1.59
N LEU A 346 -14.50 13.01 -1.25
CA LEU A 346 -13.50 12.85 -0.19
C LEU A 346 -12.12 13.39 -0.58
N LEU A 347 -11.82 13.45 -1.87
CA LEU A 347 -10.58 14.03 -2.41
C LEU A 347 -10.67 15.54 -2.64
N ASP A 348 -11.87 16.13 -2.62
CA ASP A 348 -12.02 17.58 -2.66
C ASP A 348 -11.53 18.20 -1.35
N ARG A 349 -10.55 19.10 -1.45
CA ARG A 349 -9.90 19.70 -0.27
C ARG A 349 -10.88 20.45 0.64
N GLY A 350 -11.90 21.12 0.08
CA GLY A 350 -12.88 21.85 0.87
C GLY A 350 -13.77 20.91 1.68
N ILE A 351 -14.28 19.86 1.02
CA ILE A 351 -15.09 18.84 1.67
C ILE A 351 -14.26 18.03 2.67
N ALA A 352 -13.03 17.64 2.32
CA ALA A 352 -12.10 16.95 3.21
C ALA A 352 -11.79 17.77 4.48
N SER A 353 -11.54 19.08 4.34
CA SER A 353 -11.33 19.98 5.49
C SER A 353 -12.58 20.03 6.36
N SER A 354 -13.75 20.19 5.73
CA SER A 354 -15.03 20.24 6.45
C SER A 354 -15.32 18.94 7.20
N LEU A 355 -15.08 17.78 6.59
CA LEU A 355 -15.24 16.46 7.22
C LEU A 355 -14.25 16.25 8.38
N SER A 356 -13.00 16.68 8.23
CA SER A 356 -11.98 16.62 9.27
C SER A 356 -12.33 17.51 10.48
N GLU A 357 -12.84 18.71 10.21
CA GLU A 357 -13.32 19.66 11.23
C GLU A 357 -14.54 19.15 11.98
N VAL A 358 -15.48 18.50 11.28
CA VAL A 358 -16.64 17.82 11.87
C VAL A 358 -16.17 16.68 12.78
N GLY A 359 -15.34 15.77 12.24
CA GLY A 359 -14.70 14.68 12.98
C GLY A 359 -15.63 13.55 13.48
N GLU A 360 -16.95 13.65 13.25
CA GLU A 360 -17.91 12.63 13.66
C GLU A 360 -18.00 11.49 12.62
N MET A 361 -17.79 10.26 13.07
CA MET A 361 -17.88 9.07 12.22
C MET A 361 -19.28 8.81 11.67
N SER A 362 -20.32 9.20 12.40
CA SER A 362 -21.70 9.15 11.91
C SER A 362 -21.88 10.00 10.64
N VAL A 363 -21.27 11.19 10.60
CA VAL A 363 -21.34 12.09 9.43
C VAL A 363 -20.51 11.55 8.27
N LEU A 364 -19.32 11.01 8.53
CA LEU A 364 -18.53 10.36 7.49
C LEU A 364 -19.32 9.19 6.86
N ARG A 365 -19.97 8.35 7.68
CA ARG A 365 -20.83 7.26 7.18
C ARG A 365 -21.93 7.78 6.27
N MET A 366 -22.61 8.87 6.64
CA MET A 366 -23.65 9.48 5.79
C MET A 366 -23.10 9.87 4.41
N VAL A 367 -21.86 10.39 4.33
CA VAL A 367 -21.20 10.68 3.05
C VAL A 367 -20.87 9.39 2.30
N LEU A 368 -20.26 8.40 2.97
CA LEU A 368 -19.90 7.11 2.38
C LEU A 368 -21.11 6.34 1.82
N ASP A 369 -22.26 6.45 2.50
CA ASP A 369 -23.53 5.82 2.12
C ASP A 369 -24.38 6.66 1.14
N ARG A 370 -23.88 7.83 0.71
CA ARG A 370 -24.60 8.79 -0.14
C ARG A 370 -25.91 9.29 0.47
N GLN A 371 -26.01 9.27 1.80
CA GLN A 371 -27.16 9.74 2.58
C GLN A 371 -27.03 11.24 2.89
N PHE A 372 -26.74 12.06 1.88
CA PHE A 372 -26.44 13.49 2.06
C PHE A 372 -27.59 14.28 2.69
N ALA A 373 -28.83 13.90 2.40
CA ALA A 373 -30.02 14.53 3.00
C ALA A 373 -30.06 14.37 4.53
N GLN A 374 -29.49 13.29 5.08
CA GLN A 374 -29.46 13.08 6.52
C GLN A 374 -28.51 14.05 7.22
N ILE A 375 -27.46 14.53 6.54
CA ILE A 375 -26.56 15.56 7.07
C ILE A 375 -27.33 16.85 7.34
N LEU A 376 -28.20 17.25 6.40
CA LEU A 376 -29.06 18.42 6.55
C LEU A 376 -30.07 18.24 7.68
N GLN A 377 -30.78 17.12 7.71
CA GLN A 377 -31.78 16.82 8.76
C GLN A 377 -31.16 16.78 10.16
N LEU A 378 -29.95 16.23 10.27
CA LEU A 378 -29.19 16.24 11.52
C LEU A 378 -28.86 17.68 11.93
N GLY A 379 -28.35 18.50 11.00
CA GLY A 379 -28.08 19.92 11.24
C GLY A 379 -29.30 20.70 11.72
N GLU A 380 -30.45 20.54 11.05
CA GLU A 380 -31.71 21.21 11.39
C GLU A 380 -32.17 20.86 12.81
N ARG A 381 -32.15 19.57 13.15
CA ARG A 381 -32.61 19.10 14.47
C ARG A 381 -31.66 19.54 15.58
N LEU A 382 -30.36 19.52 15.35
CA LEU A 382 -29.38 19.99 16.32
C LEU A 382 -29.46 21.51 16.52
N LEU A 383 -29.65 22.28 15.44
CA LEU A 383 -29.85 23.74 15.53
C LEU A 383 -31.09 24.06 16.36
N ALA A 384 -32.21 23.38 16.10
CA ALA A 384 -33.46 23.58 16.85
C ALA A 384 -33.29 23.33 18.36
N ILE A 385 -32.49 22.33 18.74
CA ILE A 385 -32.16 22.06 20.14
C ILE A 385 -31.24 23.15 20.70
N ALA A 386 -30.22 23.54 19.93
CA ALA A 386 -29.20 24.49 20.37
C ALA A 386 -29.71 25.93 20.58
N LEU A 387 -30.80 26.31 19.90
CA LEU A 387 -31.50 27.59 20.13
C LEU A 387 -32.15 27.68 21.52
N ARG A 388 -32.41 26.55 22.18
CA ARG A 388 -32.94 26.53 23.55
C ARG A 388 -31.79 26.61 24.57
N PRO A 389 -31.94 27.36 25.67
CA PRO A 389 -30.96 27.36 26.76
C PRO A 389 -30.68 25.93 27.25
N LYS A 390 -29.41 25.60 27.52
CA LYS A 390 -28.97 24.26 27.94
C LYS A 390 -29.71 23.72 29.18
N GLY A 391 -30.15 24.64 30.07
CA GLY A 391 -30.94 24.31 31.25
C GLY A 391 -32.34 23.77 30.95
N GLU A 392 -32.89 24.08 29.78
CA GLU A 392 -34.25 23.71 29.35
C GLU A 392 -34.27 22.42 28.51
N TRP A 393 -33.10 21.82 28.26
CA TRP A 393 -33.02 20.58 27.49
C TRP A 393 -33.60 19.41 28.28
N GLY A 394 -34.68 18.85 27.75
CA GLY A 394 -35.33 17.66 28.28
C GLY A 394 -34.46 16.41 28.13
N LYS A 395 -34.99 15.29 28.65
CA LYS A 395 -34.32 13.99 28.54
C LYS A 395 -34.18 13.53 27.09
N GLN A 396 -35.19 13.83 26.26
CA GLN A 396 -35.22 13.42 24.84
C GLN A 396 -34.16 14.15 24.01
N GLU A 397 -33.99 15.46 24.22
CA GLU A 397 -32.97 16.24 23.51
C GLU A 397 -31.55 15.79 23.88
N LYS A 398 -31.30 15.56 25.18
CA LYS A 398 -30.01 15.06 25.66
C LYS A 398 -29.71 13.66 25.11
N GLN A 399 -30.72 12.80 25.06
CA GLN A 399 -30.58 11.46 24.47
C GLN A 399 -30.25 11.56 22.98
N TYR A 400 -31.00 12.36 22.22
CA TYR A 400 -30.76 12.53 20.79
C TYR A 400 -29.34 13.05 20.48
N ILE A 401 -28.85 14.02 21.26
CA ILE A 401 -27.47 14.53 21.12
C ILE A 401 -26.47 13.41 21.35
N ASN A 402 -26.62 12.65 22.44
CA ASN A 402 -25.67 11.58 22.79
C ASN A 402 -25.68 10.42 21.80
N ASP A 403 -26.82 10.14 21.17
CA ASP A 403 -26.96 9.09 20.17
C ASP A 403 -26.29 9.45 18.82
N ASN A 404 -26.15 10.74 18.50
CA ASN A 404 -25.67 11.21 17.20
C ASN A 404 -24.29 11.90 17.23
N ILE A 405 -23.90 12.46 18.37
CA ILE A 405 -22.65 13.21 18.56
C ILE A 405 -21.81 12.53 19.64
N HIS A 406 -20.68 11.97 19.21
CA HIS A 406 -19.79 11.22 20.09
C HIS A 406 -18.66 12.09 20.64
N LEU A 407 -18.19 13.11 19.91
CA LEU A 407 -17.11 13.97 20.38
C LEU A 407 -17.65 15.05 21.33
N GLU A 408 -17.11 15.10 22.55
CA GLU A 408 -17.50 16.09 23.56
C GLU A 408 -17.32 17.54 23.06
N ARG A 409 -16.25 17.81 22.31
CA ARG A 409 -15.97 19.13 21.72
C ARG A 409 -17.13 19.72 20.90
N ASN A 410 -18.00 18.85 20.36
CA ASN A 410 -19.15 19.21 19.53
C ASN A 410 -20.44 19.41 20.34
N LYS A 411 -20.50 18.97 21.61
CA LYS A 411 -21.71 19.03 22.47
C LYS A 411 -21.51 19.63 23.87
N GLU A 412 -20.32 20.11 24.18
CA GLU A 412 -19.95 20.76 25.46
C GLU A 412 -20.89 21.91 25.87
N SER A 413 -21.41 22.69 24.92
CA SER A 413 -22.32 23.81 25.17
C SER A 413 -23.31 24.02 24.02
N GLY A 414 -24.39 24.77 24.27
CA GLY A 414 -25.35 25.13 23.22
C GLY A 414 -24.69 25.92 22.08
N ALA A 415 -23.71 26.78 22.39
CA ALA A 415 -22.94 27.50 21.37
C ALA A 415 -22.09 26.56 20.50
N LYS A 416 -21.45 25.54 21.09
CA LYS A 416 -20.70 24.52 20.34
C LYS A 416 -21.62 23.64 19.50
N LEU A 417 -22.80 23.33 20.00
CA LEU A 417 -23.82 22.58 19.25
C LEU A 417 -24.34 23.40 18.05
N MET A 418 -24.54 24.71 18.21
CA MET A 418 -24.87 25.61 17.10
C MET A 418 -23.74 25.68 16.07
N ASP A 419 -22.49 25.85 16.51
CA ASP A 419 -21.32 25.86 15.63
C ASP A 419 -21.18 24.54 14.86
N PHE A 420 -21.41 23.40 15.53
CA PHE A 420 -21.43 22.09 14.90
C PHE A 420 -22.55 21.98 13.84
N ALA A 421 -23.77 22.42 14.15
CA ALA A 421 -24.86 22.45 13.18
C ALA A 421 -24.53 23.34 11.96
N ALA A 422 -23.90 24.50 12.18
CA ALA A 422 -23.45 25.38 11.10
C ALA A 422 -22.40 24.72 10.19
N ARG A 423 -21.48 23.94 10.77
CA ARG A 423 -20.52 23.13 10.00
C ARG A 423 -21.21 22.05 9.18
N LEU A 424 -22.25 21.39 9.70
CA LEU A 424 -23.04 20.41 8.94
C LEU A 424 -23.74 21.04 7.74
N PHE A 425 -24.32 22.24 7.89
CA PHE A 425 -24.91 22.97 6.76
C PHE A 425 -23.87 23.36 5.73
N SER A 426 -22.70 23.82 6.17
CA SER A 426 -21.59 24.18 5.28
C SER A 426 -21.10 22.97 4.49
N LEU A 427 -20.92 21.82 5.16
CA LEU A 427 -20.58 20.55 4.52
C LEU A 427 -21.63 20.15 3.48
N TYR A 428 -22.92 20.20 3.85
CA TYR A 428 -24.01 19.86 2.94
C TYR A 428 -24.01 20.76 1.70
N ALA A 429 -23.83 22.07 1.87
CA ALA A 429 -23.76 23.03 0.77
C ALA A 429 -22.60 22.71 -0.20
N LEU A 430 -21.40 22.45 0.32
CA LEU A 430 -20.23 22.07 -0.49
C LEU A 430 -20.49 20.77 -1.28
N VAL A 431 -21.10 19.78 -0.65
CA VAL A 431 -21.46 18.52 -1.31
C VAL A 431 -22.48 18.76 -2.43
N GLN A 432 -23.52 19.58 -2.19
CA GLN A 432 -24.51 19.90 -3.23
C GLN A 432 -23.92 20.70 -4.38
N GLU A 433 -22.99 21.63 -4.12
CA GLU A 433 -22.31 22.39 -5.18
C GLU A 433 -21.54 21.45 -6.12
N LYS A 434 -20.79 20.50 -5.55
CA LYS A 434 -20.02 19.53 -6.34
C LYS A 434 -20.88 18.53 -7.11
N LEU A 435 -22.01 18.12 -6.55
CA LEU A 435 -22.97 17.24 -7.22
C LEU A 435 -23.85 17.96 -8.24
N GLY A 436 -24.18 19.23 -7.99
CA GLY A 436 -25.06 20.07 -8.82
C GLY A 436 -24.37 20.65 -10.05
N GLY A 437 -23.04 20.85 -9.99
CA GLY A 437 -22.23 21.30 -11.14
C GLY A 437 -22.25 20.36 -12.35
N ASP A 438 -22.63 19.08 -12.17
CA ASP A 438 -22.77 18.09 -13.26
C ASP A 438 -24.11 18.20 -14.03
N ARG A 439 -25.03 19.08 -13.61
CA ARG A 439 -26.27 19.38 -14.35
C ARG A 439 -26.19 20.63 -15.23
N GLY A 440 -24.98 21.09 -15.53
CA GLY A 440 -24.74 22.18 -16.48
C GLY A 440 -24.91 21.68 -17.92
N GLU A 441 -26.02 22.04 -18.54
CA GLU A 441 -26.22 21.98 -19.99
C GLU A 441 -24.96 22.44 -20.75
N PRO A 442 -24.64 21.84 -21.92
CA PRO A 442 -23.58 22.37 -22.77
C PRO A 442 -23.94 23.81 -23.08
N ARG A 443 -23.12 24.77 -22.64
CA ARG A 443 -23.25 26.17 -23.04
C ARG A 443 -23.21 26.19 -24.57
N GLY A 444 -24.38 26.35 -25.16
CA GLY A 444 -24.56 26.50 -26.59
C GLY A 444 -23.67 27.63 -27.07
N THR A 445 -22.65 27.29 -27.83
CA THR A 445 -22.01 28.21 -28.75
C THR A 445 -22.97 28.43 -29.91
N THR A 446 -23.97 29.29 -29.70
CA THR A 446 -24.59 30.03 -30.80
C THR A 446 -24.04 31.44 -30.79
N ALA A 447 -23.03 31.66 -31.63
CA ALA A 447 -22.77 32.93 -32.28
C ALA A 447 -22.06 32.62 -33.60
N GLY A 448 -22.86 32.42 -34.65
CA GLY A 448 -22.37 32.71 -36.00
C GLY A 448 -22.33 34.22 -36.19
N VAL A 449 -21.42 34.70 -37.03
CA VAL A 449 -21.63 35.66 -38.13
C VAL A 449 -20.28 35.86 -38.83
N SER A 450 -20.37 35.83 -40.17
CA SER A 450 -19.37 36.02 -41.25
C SER A 450 -18.29 34.96 -41.41
#